data_AF-A0AB35Q534-F1
#
_entry.id   AF-A0AB35Q534-F1
#
_cell.length_a   1.000
_cell.length_b   1.000
_cell.length_c   1.000
_cell.angle_alpha   90.00
_cell.angle_beta   90.00
_cell.angle_gamma   90.00
#
_symmetry.space_group_name_H-M   'P 1'
#
loop_
_entity.id
_entity.type
_entity.pdbx_description
1 polymer ?
#
loop_
_entity_poly.entity_id
_entity_poly.type
_entity_poly.pdbx_seq_one_letter_code
_entity_poly.pdbx_strand_id
1 'polypeptide(L)'
;MSQIVLFLLAIVLIIVIWRLIGQHKKTLFRISLILLSVAVLLIGSVAGWLQYSAWKDNQQYQKDVVSYFTSYDKWAEESRKEHDNNYYTMDVMERYAEDLANARGHSYWYSQRPLTLGTDGFPVFDDTLTMTLAEPLDGITEIKVSYNRGLSGGVVRDSIEGGYRGGFLVTLLTLDMTKRWNPNKSAWIPTKG
;
A
#
# COMPACT_ATOMS: atom_id res chain seq x y z
N MET A 1 3.00 -7.32 -23.67
CA MET A 1 2.94 -7.39 -25.16
C MET A 1 3.39 -6.10 -25.86
N SER A 2 2.99 -4.90 -25.41
CA SER A 2 3.30 -3.64 -26.13
C SER A 2 4.79 -3.25 -26.22
N GLN A 3 5.60 -3.57 -25.20
CA GLN A 3 7.02 -3.17 -25.13
C GLN A 3 7.94 -3.86 -26.14
N ILE A 4 7.73 -5.15 -26.39
CA ILE A 4 8.51 -5.91 -27.39
C ILE A 4 8.23 -5.39 -28.80
N VAL A 5 6.97 -5.02 -29.08
CA VAL A 5 6.55 -4.48 -30.38
C VAL A 5 7.19 -3.12 -30.64
N LEU A 6 7.23 -2.23 -29.63
CA LEU A 6 7.87 -0.92 -29.74
C LEU A 6 9.40 -1.02 -29.89
N PHE A 7 10.03 -1.95 -29.17
CA PHE A 7 11.47 -2.19 -29.30
C PHE A 7 11.84 -2.75 -30.68
N LEU A 8 11.04 -3.67 -31.22
CA LEU A 8 11.20 -4.19 -32.57
C LEU A 8 10.99 -3.10 -33.63
N LEU A 9 10.02 -2.20 -33.45
CA LEU A 9 9.82 -1.05 -34.33
C LEU A 9 11.03 -0.10 -34.36
N ALA A 10 11.64 0.15 -33.19
CA ALA A 10 12.87 0.96 -33.10
C ALA A 10 14.05 0.29 -33.82
N ILE A 11 14.23 -1.03 -33.67
CA ILE A 11 15.27 -1.79 -34.37
C ILE A 11 15.05 -1.74 -35.89
N VAL A 12 13.80 -1.96 -36.35
CA VAL A 12 13.46 -1.90 -37.77
C VAL A 12 13.75 -0.53 -38.35
N LEU A 13 13.43 0.55 -37.64
CA LEU A 13 13.77 1.92 -38.04
C LEU A 13 15.27 2.15 -38.17
N ILE A 14 16.07 1.66 -37.22
CA ILE A 14 17.55 1.76 -37.28
C ILE A 14 18.09 1.02 -38.50
N ILE A 15 17.59 -0.18 -38.80
CA ILE A 15 18.00 -0.97 -39.97
C ILE A 15 17.63 -0.25 -41.28
N VAL A 16 16.44 0.36 -41.35
CA VAL A 16 15.98 1.13 -42.51
C VAL A 16 16.85 2.37 -42.72
N ILE A 17 17.21 3.09 -41.66
CA ILE A 17 18.14 4.23 -41.70
C ILE A 17 19.51 3.79 -42.25
N TRP A 18 20.04 2.66 -41.75
CA TRP A 18 21.35 2.15 -42.16
C TRP A 18 21.39 1.77 -43.65
N ARG A 19 20.30 1.19 -44.16
CA ARG A 19 20.17 0.81 -45.57
C ARG A 19 20.01 2.02 -46.50
N LEU A 20 19.38 3.10 -46.04
CA LEU A 20 19.13 4.30 -46.85
C LEU A 20 20.34 5.27 -46.93
N ILE A 21 21.34 5.12 -46.06
CA ILE A 21 22.56 5.95 -46.01
C ILE A 21 23.38 5.93 -47.31
N GLY A 22 23.19 4.94 -48.18
CA GLY A 22 23.95 4.78 -49.43
C GLY A 22 23.64 5.76 -50.57
N GLN A 23 22.50 6.49 -50.58
CA GLN A 23 22.02 7.15 -51.81
C GLN A 23 21.90 8.69 -51.82
N HIS A 24 21.61 9.42 -50.73
CA HIS A 24 21.37 10.89 -50.80
C HIS A 24 21.80 11.73 -49.57
N LYS A 25 23.09 12.12 -49.48
CA LYS A 25 23.71 12.71 -48.26
C LYS A 25 23.02 13.94 -47.62
N LYS A 26 22.42 14.86 -48.39
CA LYS A 26 21.76 16.08 -47.84
C LYS A 26 20.32 15.86 -47.37
N THR A 27 19.54 15.06 -48.11
CA THR A 27 18.16 14.70 -47.73
C THR A 27 18.15 13.75 -46.54
N LEU A 28 19.16 12.88 -46.45
CA LEU A 28 19.37 11.93 -45.35
C LEU A 28 19.60 12.61 -44.00
N PHE A 29 20.33 13.72 -43.94
CA PHE A 29 20.59 14.40 -42.67
C PHE A 29 19.28 14.92 -42.03
N ARG A 30 18.37 15.46 -42.86
CA ARG A 30 17.06 15.92 -42.40
C ARG A 30 16.16 14.76 -41.95
N ILE A 31 16.16 13.65 -42.69
CA ILE A 31 15.37 12.47 -42.34
C ILE A 31 15.90 11.81 -41.06
N SER A 32 17.22 11.67 -40.89
CA SER A 32 17.82 11.15 -39.66
C SER A 32 17.52 12.04 -38.46
N LEU A 33 17.55 13.37 -38.61
CA LEU A 33 17.16 14.28 -37.53
C LEU A 33 15.70 14.13 -37.13
N ILE A 34 14.79 13.99 -38.10
CA ILE A 34 13.37 13.76 -37.84
C ILE A 34 13.17 12.41 -37.13
N LEU A 35 13.82 11.35 -37.61
CA LEU A 35 13.71 10.01 -37.01
C LEU A 35 14.32 9.95 -35.61
N LEU A 36 15.44 10.63 -35.37
CA LEU A 36 16.04 10.73 -34.04
C LEU A 36 15.13 11.52 -33.09
N SER A 37 14.48 12.57 -33.58
CA SER A 37 13.49 13.33 -32.82
C SER A 37 12.28 12.46 -32.45
N VAL A 38 11.79 11.66 -33.40
CA VAL A 38 10.69 10.69 -33.16
C VAL A 38 11.12 9.63 -32.16
N ALA A 39 12.34 9.10 -32.25
CA ALA A 39 12.87 8.12 -31.31
C ALA A 39 12.97 8.70 -29.89
N VAL A 40 13.47 9.93 -29.74
CA VAL A 40 13.53 10.63 -28.44
C VAL A 40 12.13 10.85 -27.86
N LEU A 41 11.16 11.26 -28.67
CA LEU A 41 9.77 11.44 -28.24
C LEU A 41 9.12 10.12 -27.79
N LEU A 42 9.38 9.03 -28.51
CA LEU A 42 8.89 7.70 -28.16
C LEU A 42 9.51 7.21 -26.85
N ILE A 43 10.83 7.35 -26.68
CA ILE A 43 11.52 6.98 -25.43
C ILE A 43 10.99 7.80 -24.25
N GLY A 44 10.83 9.11 -24.41
CA GLY A 44 10.26 9.98 -23.38
C GLY A 44 8.82 9.60 -23.01
N SER A 45 8.00 9.27 -24.00
CA SER A 45 6.61 8.83 -23.79
C SER A 45 6.53 7.49 -23.05
N VAL A 46 7.41 6.53 -23.39
CA VAL A 46 7.48 5.22 -22.72
C VAL A 46 7.98 5.38 -21.29
N ALA A 47 9.02 6.19 -21.06
CA ALA A 47 9.54 6.45 -19.72
C ALA A 47 8.51 7.16 -18.83
N GLY A 48 7.80 8.17 -19.38
CA GLY A 48 6.72 8.85 -18.68
C GLY A 48 5.54 7.92 -18.37
N TRP A 49 5.17 7.02 -19.29
CA TRP A 49 4.13 6.04 -19.05
C TRP A 49 4.52 5.00 -17.98
N LEU A 50 5.79 4.55 -17.96
CA LEU A 50 6.29 3.66 -16.91
C LEU A 50 6.22 4.31 -15.53
N GLN A 51 6.70 5.56 -15.41
CA GLN A 51 6.60 6.32 -14.15
C GLN A 51 5.14 6.51 -13.73
N TYR A 52 4.25 6.85 -14.67
CA TYR A 52 2.82 6.99 -14.40
C TYR A 52 2.18 5.67 -13.96
N SER A 53 2.50 4.55 -14.62
CA SER A 53 1.99 3.23 -14.26
C SER A 53 2.44 2.81 -12.87
N ALA A 54 3.73 2.96 -12.55
CA ALA A 54 4.26 2.67 -11.22
C ALA A 54 3.63 3.56 -10.13
N TRP A 55 3.44 4.86 -10.43
CA TRP A 55 2.73 5.76 -9.52
C TRP A 55 1.28 5.32 -9.31
N LYS A 56 0.57 4.96 -10.38
CA LYS A 56 -0.82 4.51 -10.31
C LYS A 56 -0.95 3.20 -9.53
N ASP A 57 -0.05 2.25 -9.77
CA ASP A 57 -0.02 0.97 -9.08
C ASP A 57 0.28 1.17 -7.59
N ASN A 58 1.20 2.07 -7.23
CA ASN A 58 1.47 2.41 -5.84
C ASN A 58 0.26 3.07 -5.15
N GLN A 59 -0.43 4.00 -5.85
CA GLN A 59 -1.66 4.60 -5.33
C GLN A 59 -2.78 3.58 -5.15
N GLN A 60 -2.88 2.61 -6.06
CA GLN A 60 -3.86 1.53 -5.98
C GLN A 60 -3.54 0.60 -4.80
N TYR A 61 -2.28 0.18 -4.65
CA TYR A 61 -1.82 -0.61 -3.52
C TYR A 61 -2.14 0.06 -2.18
N GLN A 62 -1.85 1.36 -2.04
CA GLN A 62 -2.15 2.12 -0.82
C GLN A 62 -3.65 2.11 -0.49
N LYS A 63 -4.51 2.30 -1.49
CA LYS A 63 -5.97 2.21 -1.32
C LYS A 63 -6.41 0.80 -0.93
N ASP A 64 -5.82 -0.23 -1.53
CA ASP A 64 -6.17 -1.61 -1.26
C ASP A 64 -5.77 -2.04 0.16
N VAL A 65 -4.61 -1.59 0.63
CA VAL A 65 -4.15 -1.77 2.01
C VAL A 65 -5.11 -1.08 2.99
N VAL A 66 -5.42 0.21 2.79
CA VAL A 66 -6.35 0.94 3.69
C VAL A 66 -7.74 0.30 3.67
N SER A 67 -8.23 -0.10 2.49
CA SER A 67 -9.50 -0.79 2.32
C SER A 67 -9.53 -2.11 3.08
N TYR A 68 -8.45 -2.88 3.04
CA TYR A 68 -8.30 -4.13 3.75
C TYR A 68 -8.47 -3.94 5.28
N PHE A 69 -7.70 -3.04 5.88
CA PHE A 69 -7.79 -2.75 7.32
C PHE A 69 -9.18 -2.26 7.72
N THR A 70 -9.76 -1.35 6.93
CA THR A 70 -11.10 -0.81 7.19
C THR A 70 -12.19 -1.88 7.09
N SER A 71 -12.08 -2.79 6.11
CA SER A 71 -13.04 -3.88 5.93
C SER A 71 -12.96 -4.89 7.06
N TYR A 72 -11.75 -5.18 7.53
CA TYR A 72 -11.52 -6.05 8.67
C TYR A 72 -12.11 -5.45 9.95
N ASP A 73 -11.86 -4.17 10.22
CA ASP A 73 -12.38 -3.49 11.41
C ASP A 73 -13.90 -3.46 11.44
N LYS A 74 -14.52 -3.18 10.28
CA LYS A 74 -15.97 -3.19 10.15
C LYS A 74 -16.54 -4.57 10.49
N TRP A 75 -15.97 -5.61 9.89
CA TRP A 75 -16.41 -6.99 10.15
C TRP A 75 -16.18 -7.39 11.60
N ALA A 76 -15.03 -7.06 12.19
CA ALA A 76 -14.73 -7.37 13.58
C ALA A 76 -15.72 -6.68 14.54
N GLU A 77 -16.09 -5.43 14.28
CA GLU A 77 -17.08 -4.70 15.08
C GLU A 77 -18.50 -5.26 14.93
N GLU A 78 -18.90 -5.66 13.71
CA GLU A 78 -20.20 -6.31 13.46
C GLU A 78 -20.26 -7.68 14.17
N SER A 79 -19.19 -8.46 14.05
CA SER A 79 -19.04 -9.77 14.68
C SER A 79 -19.15 -9.68 16.20
N ARG A 80 -18.47 -8.69 16.80
CA ARG A 80 -18.51 -8.40 18.23
C ARG A 80 -19.93 -8.10 18.71
N LYS A 81 -20.70 -7.33 17.93
CA LYS A 81 -22.10 -7.02 18.27
C LYS A 81 -23.01 -8.24 18.18
N GLU A 82 -22.81 -9.09 17.18
CA GLU A 82 -23.60 -10.30 16.97
C GLU A 82 -23.37 -11.36 18.06
N HIS A 83 -22.17 -11.41 18.65
CA HIS A 83 -21.75 -12.45 19.59
C HIS A 83 -21.71 -11.98 21.06
N ASP A 84 -22.56 -11.02 21.46
CA ASP A 84 -22.62 -10.46 22.83
C ASP A 84 -21.26 -9.93 23.33
N ASN A 85 -20.58 -9.17 22.47
CA ASN A 85 -19.22 -8.66 22.66
C ASN A 85 -18.11 -9.72 22.76
N ASN A 86 -18.42 -10.99 22.50
CA ASN A 86 -17.40 -12.02 22.31
C ASN A 86 -16.82 -11.97 20.90
N TYR A 87 -15.57 -12.40 20.77
CA TYR A 87 -14.86 -12.44 19.51
C TYR A 87 -14.91 -13.85 18.95
N TYR A 88 -14.83 -13.96 17.62
CA TYR A 88 -14.62 -15.24 16.99
C TYR A 88 -13.27 -15.85 17.40
N THR A 89 -13.19 -17.17 17.32
CA THR A 89 -11.94 -17.91 17.43
C THR A 89 -10.93 -17.39 16.40
N MET A 90 -9.63 -17.47 16.71
CA MET A 90 -8.56 -17.00 15.82
C MET A 90 -8.71 -17.55 14.40
N ASP A 91 -9.02 -18.84 14.25
CA ASP A 91 -9.23 -19.52 12.97
C ASP A 91 -10.27 -18.85 12.05
N VAL A 92 -11.28 -18.18 12.62
CA VAL A 92 -12.31 -17.47 11.84
C VAL A 92 -11.81 -16.08 11.45
N MET A 93 -11.12 -15.40 12.37
CA MET A 93 -10.50 -14.10 12.11
C MET A 93 -9.40 -14.21 11.04
N GLU A 94 -8.57 -15.25 11.10
CA GLU A 94 -7.51 -15.53 10.12
C GLU A 94 -8.11 -15.85 8.75
N ARG A 95 -9.07 -16.78 8.67
CA ARG A 95 -9.72 -17.13 7.40
C ARG A 95 -10.35 -15.91 6.73
N TYR A 96 -11.05 -15.09 7.49
CA TYR A 96 -11.66 -13.88 6.93
C TYR A 96 -10.59 -12.90 6.42
N ALA A 97 -9.50 -12.74 7.16
CA ALA A 97 -8.42 -11.88 6.72
C ALA A 97 -7.66 -12.42 5.50
N GLU A 98 -7.44 -13.73 5.44
CA GLU A 98 -6.87 -14.41 4.27
C GLU A 98 -7.78 -14.24 3.05
N ASP A 99 -9.09 -14.45 3.20
CA ASP A 99 -10.07 -14.25 2.13
C ASP A 99 -10.08 -12.79 1.66
N LEU A 100 -10.02 -11.83 2.58
CA LEU A 100 -9.93 -10.40 2.25
C LEU A 100 -8.62 -10.04 1.53
N ALA A 101 -7.50 -10.63 1.93
CA ALA A 101 -6.21 -10.41 1.30
C ALA A 101 -6.19 -11.04 -0.10
N ASN A 102 -6.63 -12.29 -0.22
CA ASN A 102 -6.73 -13.05 -1.46
C ASN A 102 -7.65 -12.37 -2.48
N ALA A 103 -8.81 -11.86 -2.05
CA ALA A 103 -9.73 -11.10 -2.90
C ALA A 103 -9.10 -9.82 -3.49
N ARG A 104 -8.02 -9.32 -2.87
CA ARG A 104 -7.25 -8.16 -3.33
C ARG A 104 -5.90 -8.54 -3.98
N GLY A 105 -5.62 -9.83 -4.16
CA GLY A 105 -4.36 -10.30 -4.74
C GLY A 105 -3.15 -10.15 -3.82
N HIS A 106 -3.36 -10.08 -2.51
CA HIS A 106 -2.32 -9.94 -1.50
C HIS A 106 -2.31 -11.12 -0.52
N SER A 107 -1.17 -11.37 0.13
CA SER A 107 -1.05 -12.34 1.21
C SER A 107 -0.40 -11.65 2.40
N TYR A 108 -1.18 -11.40 3.43
CA TYR A 108 -0.71 -10.84 4.70
C TYR A 108 -0.71 -11.99 5.70
N TRP A 109 0.44 -12.31 6.28
CA TRP A 109 0.56 -13.46 7.19
C TRP A 109 -0.27 -13.22 8.46
N TYR A 110 -0.65 -14.28 9.17
CA TYR A 110 -1.36 -14.20 10.44
C TYR A 110 -0.71 -15.11 11.48
N SER A 111 -0.61 -14.64 12.73
CA SER A 111 -0.02 -15.42 13.83
C SER A 111 -1.10 -16.04 14.70
N GLN A 112 -0.89 -17.29 15.09
CA GLN A 112 -1.79 -18.18 15.85
C GLN A 112 -2.10 -17.76 17.31
N ARG A 113 -1.92 -16.49 17.70
CA ARG A 113 -2.19 -16.03 19.07
C ARG A 113 -3.61 -15.45 19.17
N PRO A 114 -4.41 -15.84 20.18
CA PRO A 114 -5.71 -15.22 20.43
C PRO A 114 -5.57 -13.70 20.56
N LEU A 115 -6.45 -12.95 19.89
CA LEU A 115 -6.60 -11.50 20.12
C LEU A 115 -6.98 -11.31 21.59
N THR A 116 -6.02 -10.87 22.40
CA THR A 116 -6.27 -10.54 23.80
C THR A 116 -6.81 -9.13 23.84
N LEU A 117 -7.96 -8.91 24.46
CA LEU A 117 -8.51 -7.58 24.60
C LEU A 117 -7.98 -6.91 25.86
N GLY A 118 -7.68 -5.62 25.76
CA GLY A 118 -7.57 -4.75 26.90
C GLY A 118 -8.93 -4.59 27.59
N THR A 119 -8.90 -4.08 28.81
CA THR A 119 -10.09 -3.80 29.65
C THR A 119 -11.06 -2.76 29.06
N ASP A 120 -10.72 -2.22 27.90
CA ASP A 120 -11.38 -1.16 27.16
C ASP A 120 -11.86 -1.64 25.77
N GLY A 121 -11.79 -2.95 25.52
CA GLY A 121 -12.40 -3.63 24.38
C GLY A 121 -11.61 -3.58 23.08
N PHE A 122 -10.34 -3.15 23.09
CA PHE A 122 -9.50 -3.24 21.89
C PHE A 122 -8.39 -4.28 22.07
N PRO A 123 -7.87 -4.83 20.97
CA PRO A 123 -6.82 -5.84 21.06
C PRO A 123 -5.48 -5.28 21.56
N VAL A 124 -4.77 -6.11 22.30
CA VAL A 124 -3.39 -5.92 22.77
C VAL A 124 -2.49 -6.73 21.86
N PHE A 125 -1.39 -6.12 21.40
CA PHE A 125 -0.45 -6.78 20.50
C PHE A 125 0.99 -6.71 21.00
N ASP A 126 1.78 -7.71 20.59
CA ASP A 126 3.17 -7.88 21.02
C ASP A 126 4.16 -7.12 20.13
N ASP A 127 3.83 -6.89 18.86
CA ASP A 127 4.72 -6.22 17.91
C ASP A 127 4.47 -4.73 17.89
N THR A 128 5.56 -3.96 17.85
CA THR A 128 5.51 -2.50 17.83
C THR A 128 6.50 -1.90 16.84
N LEU A 129 6.16 -0.75 16.29
CA LEU A 129 7.07 0.11 15.52
C LEU A 129 6.88 1.57 15.90
N THR A 130 7.92 2.39 15.74
CA THR A 130 7.81 3.84 15.90
C THR A 130 7.59 4.49 14.55
N MET A 131 6.69 5.48 14.50
CA MET A 131 6.34 6.19 13.28
C MET A 131 6.13 7.68 13.55
N THR A 132 6.48 8.50 12.56
CA THR A 132 6.13 9.92 12.52
C THR A 132 4.99 10.11 11.53
N LEU A 133 3.88 10.65 12.00
CA LEU A 133 2.71 10.94 11.19
C LEU A 133 2.93 12.21 10.36
N ALA A 134 2.56 12.15 9.08
CA ALA A 134 2.50 13.35 8.24
C ALA A 134 1.38 14.30 8.69
N GLU A 135 0.26 13.74 9.15
CA GLU A 135 -0.87 14.48 9.74
C GLU A 135 -0.95 14.20 11.24
N PRO A 136 -0.76 15.23 12.10
CA PRO A 136 -0.82 15.05 13.54
C PRO A 136 -2.20 14.55 14.01
N LEU A 137 -2.20 13.64 14.97
CA LEU A 137 -3.40 13.22 15.70
C LEU A 137 -3.50 14.02 16.99
N ASP A 138 -4.41 15.00 17.02
CA ASP A 138 -4.59 15.90 18.16
C ASP A 138 -3.26 16.56 18.61
N GLY A 139 -2.49 17.03 17.63
CA GLY A 139 -1.19 17.66 17.84
C GLY A 139 -0.01 16.70 18.07
N ILE A 140 -0.26 15.38 18.16
CA ILE A 140 0.79 14.37 18.33
C ILE A 140 1.21 13.81 16.96
N THR A 141 2.51 13.90 16.64
CA THR A 141 3.09 13.41 15.38
C THR A 141 3.87 12.12 15.56
N GLU A 142 4.65 12.00 16.63
CA GLU A 142 5.42 10.79 16.92
C GLU A 142 4.57 9.82 17.73
N ILE A 143 4.44 8.61 17.20
CA ILE A 143 3.60 7.57 17.78
C ILE A 143 4.34 6.24 17.82
N LYS A 144 3.88 5.37 18.72
CA LYS A 144 4.18 3.95 18.67
C LYS A 144 2.96 3.24 18.07
N VAL A 145 3.19 2.37 17.12
CA VAL A 145 2.17 1.57 16.47
C VAL A 145 2.32 0.16 16.99
N SER A 146 1.31 -0.35 17.67
CA SER A 146 1.22 -1.74 18.11
C SER A 146 0.32 -2.50 17.14
N TYR A 147 0.73 -3.66 16.65
CA TYR A 147 0.00 -4.38 15.60
C TYR A 147 0.08 -5.88 15.76
N ASN A 148 -0.91 -6.59 15.20
CA ASN A 148 -0.95 -8.04 15.26
C ASN A 148 0.27 -8.64 14.56
N ARG A 149 0.94 -9.60 15.21
CA ARG A 149 2.16 -10.28 14.74
C ARG A 149 2.02 -11.00 13.39
N GLY A 150 0.80 -11.21 12.93
CA GLY A 150 0.54 -11.60 11.54
C GLY A 150 1.07 -10.60 10.51
N LEU A 151 0.82 -9.32 10.76
CA LEU A 151 1.04 -8.29 9.78
C LEU A 151 2.52 -7.94 9.67
N SER A 152 2.99 -7.71 8.44
CA SER A 152 4.31 -7.12 8.26
C SER A 152 4.28 -5.65 8.70
N GLY A 153 5.33 -5.20 9.40
CA GLY A 153 5.46 -3.80 9.79
C GLY A 153 5.47 -2.82 8.60
N GLY A 154 5.84 -3.28 7.40
CA GLY A 154 5.73 -2.50 6.16
C GLY A 154 4.28 -2.22 5.79
N VAL A 155 3.44 -3.24 5.72
CA VAL A 155 2.00 -3.12 5.40
C VAL A 155 1.27 -2.25 6.45
N VAL A 156 1.66 -2.36 7.71
CA VAL A 156 1.12 -1.52 8.79
C VAL A 156 1.53 -0.06 8.62
N ARG A 157 2.79 0.21 8.26
CA ARG A 157 3.25 1.57 7.96
C ARG A 157 2.50 2.14 6.77
N ASP A 158 2.44 1.39 5.67
CA ASP A 158 1.76 1.80 4.44
C ASP A 158 0.30 2.16 4.73
N SER A 159 -0.42 1.35 5.52
CA SER A 159 -1.82 1.66 5.85
C SER A 159 -1.98 2.99 6.59
N ILE A 160 -1.10 3.29 7.54
CA ILE A 160 -1.14 4.53 8.31
C ILE A 160 -0.76 5.72 7.43
N GLU A 161 0.25 5.58 6.58
CA GLU A 161 0.63 6.59 5.58
C GLU A 161 -0.54 6.86 4.60
N GLY A 162 -1.28 5.82 4.23
CA GLY A 162 -2.48 5.88 3.41
C GLY A 162 -3.72 6.46 4.10
N GLY A 163 -3.66 6.78 5.40
CA GLY A 163 -4.75 7.44 6.13
C GLY A 163 -5.46 6.57 7.17
N TYR A 164 -5.08 5.31 7.34
CA TYR A 164 -5.63 4.47 8.40
C TYR A 164 -5.20 5.00 9.78
N ARG A 165 -6.14 5.00 10.75
CA ARG A 165 -5.91 5.57 12.10
C ARG A 165 -6.11 4.54 13.21
N GLY A 166 -5.86 3.27 12.92
CA GLY A 166 -5.97 2.18 13.89
C GLY A 166 -7.40 1.66 14.09
N GLY A 167 -7.49 0.52 14.77
CA GLY A 167 -8.68 -0.32 14.90
C GLY A 167 -8.35 -1.66 15.57
N PHE A 168 -8.87 -2.77 15.02
CA PHE A 168 -8.73 -4.11 15.60
C PHE A 168 -7.43 -4.82 15.28
N LEU A 169 -6.69 -4.41 14.26
CA LEU A 169 -5.40 -5.03 13.91
C LEU A 169 -4.20 -4.15 14.24
N VAL A 170 -4.44 -2.87 14.49
CA VAL A 170 -3.42 -1.86 14.74
C VAL A 170 -3.93 -0.88 15.79
N THR A 171 -3.16 -0.68 16.84
CA THR A 171 -3.40 0.38 17.84
C THR A 171 -2.30 1.42 17.73
N LEU A 172 -2.71 2.69 17.60
CA LEU A 172 -1.79 3.82 17.69
C LEU A 172 -1.67 4.25 19.15
N LEU A 173 -0.44 4.42 19.63
CA LEU A 173 -0.08 4.73 21.00
C LEU A 173 0.78 5.98 21.04
N THR A 174 0.70 6.73 22.13
CA THR A 174 1.73 7.71 22.46
C THR A 174 3.07 7.01 22.70
N LEU A 175 4.19 7.72 22.56
CA LEU A 175 5.53 7.13 22.72
C LEU A 175 5.74 6.51 24.12
N ASP A 176 5.17 7.14 25.15
CA ASP A 176 5.16 6.66 26.53
C ASP A 176 4.17 5.50 26.77
N MET A 177 3.36 5.15 25.76
CA MET A 177 2.36 4.09 25.76
C MET A 177 1.24 4.27 26.80
N THR A 178 1.08 5.48 27.35
CA THR A 178 0.05 5.78 28.37
C THR A 178 -1.32 6.11 27.77
N LYS A 179 -1.35 6.43 26.48
CA LYS A 179 -2.56 6.70 25.73
C LYS A 179 -2.56 5.96 24.41
N ARG A 180 -3.74 5.65 23.93
CA ARG A 180 -4.00 5.11 22.60
C ARG A 180 -5.02 5.96 21.86
N TRP A 181 -4.92 5.98 20.54
CA TRP A 181 -5.87 6.66 19.70
C TRP A 181 -7.16 5.84 19.59
N ASN A 182 -8.30 6.46 19.86
CA ASN A 182 -9.60 5.88 19.57
C ASN A 182 -10.16 6.49 18.27
N PRO A 183 -10.20 5.73 17.16
CA PRO A 183 -10.67 6.24 15.87
C PRO A 183 -12.15 6.65 15.88
N ASN A 184 -12.98 6.01 16.71
CA ASN A 184 -14.41 6.30 16.80
C ASN A 184 -14.69 7.61 17.55
N LYS A 185 -13.81 7.99 18.48
CA LYS A 185 -13.92 9.22 19.25
C LYS A 185 -13.04 10.34 18.70
N SER A 186 -12.18 10.04 17.74
CA SER A 186 -11.12 10.92 17.25
C SER A 186 -10.34 11.56 18.39
N ALA A 187 -9.96 10.77 19.40
CA ALA A 187 -9.32 11.27 20.61
C ALA A 187 -8.37 10.24 21.23
N TRP A 188 -7.33 10.75 21.91
CA TRP A 188 -6.46 9.95 22.76
C TRP A 188 -7.17 9.55 24.05
N ILE A 189 -7.23 8.25 24.32
CA ILE A 189 -7.79 7.69 25.55
C ILE A 189 -6.72 6.96 26.33
N PRO A 190 -6.77 6.93 27.68
CA PRO A 190 -5.82 6.18 28.48
C PRO A 190 -5.80 4.70 28.08
N THR A 191 -4.60 4.14 27.92
CA THR A 191 -4.39 2.68 27.94
C THR A 191 -4.57 2.27 29.40
N LYS A 192 -5.72 1.69 29.77
CA LYS A 192 -5.90 1.23 31.14
C LYS A 192 -4.85 0.16 31.44
N GLY A 193 -4.05 0.38 32.49
CA GLY A 193 -3.19 -0.65 33.08
C GLY A 193 -4.00 -1.75 33.76
#